data_AF-A0A953E1K8-F1
#
_entry.id   AF-A0A953E1K8-F1
#
_cell.length_a   1.000
_cell.length_b   1.000
_cell.length_c   1.000
_cell.angle_alpha   90.00
_cell.angle_beta   90.00
_cell.angle_gamma   90.00
#
_symmetry.space_group_name_H-M   'P 1'
#
loop_
_entity.id
_entity.type
_entity.pdbx_description
1 polymer ?
#
loop_
_entity_poly.entity_id
_entity_poly.type
_entity_poly.pdbx_seq_one_letter_code
_entity_poly.pdbx_strand_id
1 'polypeptide(L)'
;AASRIRALANSLRYEEAAEVRDRLLHFLRAVGRSQRLAALAGCPQIVAVRPQENGETEVAVIRHGRLAGADRIPSGHPTASSIAAVVATAETPLAVGYGTLAYAGVEEMECILRWLEHPATRLVDVTGTWALPLPGFPASLPRLLSSARPVETRLVEKTSDAA
;
A
#
# COMPACT_ATOMS: atom_id res chain seq x y z
N ALA A 1 16.66 2.68 -23.11
CA ALA A 1 15.71 1.71 -23.69
C ALA A 1 14.81 2.33 -24.77
N ALA A 2 14.09 3.43 -24.49
CA ALA A 2 13.21 4.09 -25.47
C ALA A 2 13.92 4.50 -26.78
N SER A 3 15.14 5.02 -26.71
CA SER A 3 15.96 5.33 -27.89
C SER A 3 16.27 4.10 -28.75
N ARG A 4 16.59 2.97 -28.11
CA ARG A 4 16.86 1.68 -28.79
C ARG A 4 15.63 1.11 -29.47
N ILE A 5 14.48 1.14 -28.79
CA ILE A 5 13.20 0.70 -29.36
C ILE A 5 12.85 1.54 -30.59
N ARG A 6 13.01 2.87 -30.50
CA ARG A 6 12.75 3.80 -31.60
C ARG A 6 13.67 3.57 -32.79
N ALA A 7 14.96 3.30 -32.55
CA ALA A 7 15.91 2.96 -33.60
C ALA A 7 15.54 1.66 -34.34
N LEU A 8 15.17 0.60 -33.61
CA LEU A 8 14.74 -0.68 -34.20
C LEU A 8 13.46 -0.53 -35.02
N ALA A 9 12.46 0.20 -34.49
CA ALA A 9 11.22 0.49 -35.20
C ALA A 9 11.46 1.29 -36.49
N ASN A 10 12.34 2.30 -36.45
CA ASN A 10 12.71 3.08 -37.65
C ASN A 10 13.43 2.23 -38.71
N SER A 11 14.11 1.17 -38.31
CA SER A 11 14.72 0.19 -39.22
C SER A 11 13.77 -0.93 -39.67
N LEU A 12 12.46 -0.81 -39.42
CA LEU A 12 11.43 -1.82 -39.71
C LEU A 12 11.65 -3.17 -38.99
N ARG A 13 12.46 -3.19 -37.92
CA ARG A 13 12.77 -4.37 -37.10
C ARG A 13 11.81 -4.47 -35.91
N TYR A 14 10.54 -4.68 -36.21
CA TYR A 14 9.46 -4.59 -35.21
C TYR A 14 9.52 -5.69 -34.15
N GLU A 15 9.89 -6.91 -34.52
CA GLU A 15 9.99 -8.04 -33.57
C GLU A 15 11.04 -7.78 -32.50
N GLU A 16 12.23 -7.31 -32.90
CA GLU A 16 13.28 -6.98 -31.95
C GLU A 16 12.93 -5.77 -31.08
N ALA A 17 12.21 -4.79 -31.64
CA ALA A 17 11.69 -3.68 -30.87
C ALA A 17 10.69 -4.17 -29.80
N ALA A 18 9.83 -5.14 -30.15
CA ALA A 18 8.89 -5.77 -29.23
C ALA A 18 9.60 -6.54 -28.11
N GLU A 19 10.64 -7.31 -28.42
CA GLU A 19 11.42 -8.01 -27.39
C GLU A 19 12.06 -7.06 -26.36
N VAL A 20 12.63 -5.94 -26.82
CA VAL A 20 13.24 -4.95 -25.92
C VAL A 20 12.17 -4.27 -25.06
N ARG A 21 11.00 -3.96 -25.64
CA ARG A 21 9.85 -3.43 -24.91
C ARG A 21 9.37 -4.41 -23.85
N ASP A 22 9.20 -5.69 -24.19
CA ASP A 22 8.63 -6.69 -23.29
C ASP A 22 9.59 -7.00 -22.14
N ARG A 23 10.90 -7.06 -22.40
CA ARG A 23 11.93 -7.13 -21.34
C ARG A 23 11.86 -5.93 -20.39
N LEU A 24 11.72 -4.72 -20.92
CA LEU A 24 11.57 -3.52 -20.11
C LEU A 24 10.28 -3.57 -19.27
N LEU A 25 9.16 -4.01 -19.84
CA LEU A 25 7.89 -4.13 -19.12
C LEU A 25 8.00 -5.14 -17.97
N HIS A 26 8.64 -6.28 -18.18
CA HIS A 26 8.90 -7.25 -17.10
C HIS A 26 9.74 -6.64 -15.98
N PHE A 27 10.82 -5.94 -16.32
CA PHE A 27 11.68 -5.27 -15.35
C PHE A 27 10.91 -4.21 -14.54
N LEU A 28 10.14 -3.35 -15.20
CA LEU A 28 9.36 -2.29 -14.54
C LEU A 28 8.28 -2.87 -13.62
N ARG A 29 7.64 -3.97 -14.00
CA ARG A 29 6.69 -4.68 -13.13
C ARG A 29 7.36 -5.23 -11.88
N ALA A 30 8.54 -5.85 -12.03
CA ALA A 30 9.32 -6.36 -10.91
C ALA A 30 9.75 -5.24 -9.94
N VAL A 31 10.27 -4.12 -10.48
CA VAL A 31 10.64 -2.95 -9.68
C VAL A 31 9.44 -2.36 -8.95
N GLY A 32 8.30 -2.20 -9.64
CA GLY A 32 7.08 -1.67 -9.03
C GLY A 32 6.58 -2.55 -7.89
N ARG A 33 6.61 -3.88 -8.05
CA ARG A 33 6.30 -4.84 -6.98
C ARG A 33 7.26 -4.66 -5.80
N SER A 34 8.57 -4.65 -6.02
CA SER A 34 9.57 -4.50 -4.96
C SER A 34 9.44 -3.17 -4.21
N GLN A 35 9.17 -2.06 -4.91
CA GLN A 35 8.96 -0.74 -4.30
C GLN A 35 7.72 -0.70 -3.42
N ARG A 36 6.62 -1.35 -3.84
CA ARG A 36 5.39 -1.47 -3.03
C ARG A 36 5.62 -2.24 -1.73
N LEU A 37 6.32 -3.36 -1.82
CA LEU A 37 6.68 -4.14 -0.64
C LEU A 37 7.61 -3.34 0.28
N ALA A 38 8.64 -2.69 -0.28
CA ALA A 38 9.56 -1.87 0.50
C ALA A 38 8.88 -0.70 1.20
N ALA A 39 7.95 0.00 0.53
CA ALA A 39 7.18 1.08 1.12
C ALA A 39 6.32 0.59 2.30
N LEU A 40 5.70 -0.59 2.17
CA LEU A 40 4.93 -1.20 3.25
C LEU A 40 5.81 -1.64 4.43
N ALA A 41 6.93 -2.32 4.17
CA ALA A 41 7.90 -2.72 5.20
C ALA A 41 8.52 -1.53 5.94
N GLY A 42 8.69 -0.41 5.23
CA GLY A 42 9.26 0.81 5.77
C GLY A 42 8.34 1.56 6.73
N CYS A 43 7.06 1.21 6.81
CA CYS A 43 6.11 1.83 7.75
C CYS A 43 6.12 1.08 9.09
N PRO A 44 6.52 1.71 10.20
CA PRO A 44 6.45 1.08 11.52
C PRO A 44 5.04 0.64 11.90
N GLN A 45 4.03 1.43 11.55
CA GLN A 45 2.64 1.09 11.81
C GLN A 45 1.71 1.71 10.77
N ILE A 46 0.73 0.92 10.32
CA ILE A 46 -0.43 1.37 9.56
C ILE A 46 -1.68 0.80 10.25
N VAL A 47 -2.63 1.67 10.54
CA VAL A 47 -3.96 1.31 11.03
C VAL A 47 -4.96 1.68 9.96
N ALA A 48 -5.75 0.70 9.54
CA ALA A 48 -6.71 0.86 8.47
C ALA A 48 -8.00 0.14 8.79
N VAL A 49 -9.09 0.64 8.22
CA VAL A 49 -10.42 0.09 8.38
C VAL A 49 -11.10 -0.09 7.04
N ARG A 50 -11.95 -1.10 6.94
CA ARG A 50 -12.73 -1.37 5.73
C ARG A 50 -14.18 -1.69 6.10
N PRO A 51 -15.14 -0.79 5.81
CA PRO A 51 -16.55 -1.08 6.00
C PRO A 51 -16.97 -2.23 5.08
N GLN A 52 -17.83 -3.10 5.58
CA GLN A 52 -18.42 -4.24 4.88
C GLN A 52 -19.89 -3.96 4.57
N GLU A 53 -20.44 -4.69 3.60
CA GLU A 53 -21.84 -4.50 3.16
C GLU A 53 -22.86 -4.88 4.24
N ASN A 54 -22.50 -5.76 5.17
CA ASN A 54 -23.30 -6.16 6.32
C ASN A 54 -23.32 -5.11 7.46
N GLY A 55 -22.63 -3.97 7.28
CA GLY A 55 -22.53 -2.90 8.27
C GLY A 55 -21.41 -3.10 9.31
N GLU A 56 -20.66 -4.21 9.24
CA GLU A 56 -19.47 -4.40 10.06
C GLU A 56 -18.29 -3.59 9.52
N THR A 57 -17.33 -3.28 10.37
CA THR A 57 -16.07 -2.65 9.97
C THR A 57 -14.92 -3.57 10.30
N GLU A 58 -14.17 -4.00 9.29
CA GLU A 58 -12.91 -4.70 9.49
C GLU A 58 -11.82 -3.69 9.89
N VAL A 59 -11.01 -4.03 10.89
CA VAL A 59 -9.83 -3.28 11.30
C VAL A 59 -8.60 -4.13 11.05
N ALA A 60 -7.54 -3.52 10.54
CA ALA A 60 -6.22 -4.14 10.43
C ALA A 60 -5.16 -3.19 10.99
N VAL A 61 -4.27 -3.74 11.82
CA VAL A 61 -3.06 -3.10 12.31
C VAL A 61 -1.89 -3.83 11.67
N ILE A 62 -1.10 -3.12 10.89
CA ILE A 62 0.05 -3.63 10.16
C ILE A 62 1.31 -2.99 10.72
N ARG A 63 2.34 -3.77 11.00
CA ARG A 63 3.64 -3.26 11.47
C ARG A 63 4.76 -3.84 10.63
N HIS A 64 5.55 -2.97 10.00
CA HIS A 64 6.64 -3.36 9.09
C HIS A 64 6.20 -4.35 8.01
N GLY A 65 4.98 -4.20 7.50
CA GLY A 65 4.37 -5.07 6.49
C GLY A 65 3.87 -6.43 6.98
N ARG A 66 3.93 -6.71 8.29
CA ARG A 66 3.28 -7.87 8.91
C ARG A 66 1.91 -7.51 9.47
N LEU A 67 0.94 -8.42 9.39
CA LEU A 67 -0.34 -8.24 10.07
C LEU A 67 -0.13 -8.45 11.58
N ALA A 68 -0.20 -7.36 12.35
CA ALA A 68 0.04 -7.35 13.79
C ALA A 68 -1.24 -7.52 14.61
N GLY A 69 -2.40 -7.15 14.05
CA GLY A 69 -3.70 -7.31 14.69
C GLY A 69 -4.82 -7.11 13.68
N ALA A 70 -5.95 -7.79 13.90
CA ALA A 70 -7.15 -7.63 13.09
C ALA A 70 -8.39 -7.87 13.93
N ASP A 71 -9.49 -7.19 13.60
CA ASP A 71 -10.78 -7.38 14.27
C ASP A 71 -11.95 -7.00 13.35
N ARG A 72 -13.16 -7.41 13.71
CA ARG A 72 -14.42 -7.02 13.07
C ARG A 72 -15.29 -6.31 14.10
N ILE A 73 -15.53 -5.02 13.87
CA ILE A 73 -16.38 -4.19 14.72
C ILE A 73 -17.82 -4.31 14.20
N PRO A 74 -18.77 -4.83 14.99
CA PRO A 74 -20.17 -4.88 14.57
C PRO A 74 -20.78 -3.47 14.47
N SER A 75 -21.85 -3.36 13.69
CA SER A 75 -22.60 -2.11 13.57
C SER A 75 -23.13 -1.65 14.94
N GLY A 76 -23.02 -0.35 15.22
CA GLY A 76 -23.45 0.26 16.48
C GLY A 76 -22.41 0.23 17.62
N HIS A 77 -21.28 -0.45 17.45
CA HIS A 77 -20.18 -0.37 18.42
C HIS A 77 -19.34 0.91 18.25
N PRO A 78 -18.79 1.45 19.36
CA PRO A 78 -17.96 2.65 19.34
C PRO A 78 -16.62 2.40 18.62
N THR A 79 -16.60 2.68 17.31
CA THR A 79 -15.51 2.35 16.37
C THR A 79 -14.13 2.81 16.86
N ALA A 80 -14.02 4.05 17.36
CA ALA A 80 -12.75 4.60 17.81
C ALA A 80 -12.14 3.81 18.98
N SER A 81 -12.95 3.43 19.97
CA SER A 81 -12.49 2.67 21.13
C SER A 81 -12.13 1.23 20.78
N SER A 82 -12.87 0.61 19.87
CA SER A 82 -12.55 -0.73 19.37
C SER A 82 -11.25 -0.72 18.59
N ILE A 83 -11.01 0.26 17.71
CA ILE A 83 -9.73 0.41 17.01
C ILE A 83 -8.57 0.57 18.02
N ALA A 84 -8.75 1.41 19.04
CA ALA A 84 -7.73 1.61 20.07
C ALA A 84 -7.41 0.33 20.83
N ALA A 85 -8.42 -0.51 21.12
CA ALA A 85 -8.22 -1.81 21.75
C ALA A 85 -7.39 -2.75 20.86
N VAL A 86 -7.73 -2.84 19.56
CA VAL A 86 -6.96 -3.66 18.60
C VAL A 86 -5.52 -3.20 18.49
N VAL A 87 -5.28 -1.88 18.45
CA VAL A 87 -3.92 -1.32 18.42
C VAL A 87 -3.15 -1.65 19.70
N ALA A 88 -3.80 -1.59 20.86
CA ALA A 88 -3.18 -1.90 22.15
C ALA A 88 -2.79 -3.38 22.28
N THR A 89 -3.56 -4.29 21.67
CA THR A 89 -3.28 -5.74 21.69
C THR A 89 -2.45 -6.23 20.50
N ALA A 90 -2.18 -5.37 19.52
CA ALA A 90 -1.46 -5.76 18.31
C ALA A 90 -0.02 -6.21 18.63
N GLU A 91 0.42 -7.27 17.99
CA GLU A 91 1.77 -7.84 18.16
C GLU A 91 2.85 -6.83 17.76
N THR A 92 3.97 -6.79 18.49
CA THR A 92 5.18 -6.08 18.05
C THR A 92 6.15 -7.10 17.46
N PRO A 93 6.25 -7.23 16.12
CA PRO A 93 7.04 -8.28 15.51
C PRO A 93 8.54 -8.03 15.70
N LEU A 94 9.29 -9.11 15.91
CA LEU A 94 10.75 -9.08 15.91
C LEU A 94 11.27 -9.31 14.48
N ALA A 95 12.40 -8.70 14.14
CA ALA A 95 13.06 -8.95 12.85
C ALA A 95 13.64 -10.37 12.83
N VAL A 96 13.25 -11.17 11.84
CA VAL A 96 13.72 -12.54 11.60
C VAL A 96 14.53 -12.64 10.31
N GLY A 97 14.30 -11.73 9.37
CA GLY A 97 15.00 -11.67 8.08
C GLY A 97 15.86 -10.42 7.91
N TYR A 98 16.07 -10.01 6.66
CA TYR A 98 16.87 -8.84 6.30
C TYR A 98 16.12 -7.93 5.30
N GLY A 99 16.42 -6.63 5.34
CA GLY A 99 15.87 -5.65 4.43
C GLY A 99 14.34 -5.62 4.44
N THR A 100 13.72 -5.56 3.25
CA THR A 100 12.26 -5.53 3.08
C THR A 100 11.53 -6.73 3.70
N LEU A 101 12.19 -7.88 3.80
CA LEU A 101 11.61 -9.11 4.35
C LEU A 101 12.04 -9.37 5.80
N ALA A 102 12.45 -8.32 6.52
CA ALA A 102 12.88 -8.45 7.90
C ALA A 102 11.76 -8.94 8.82
N TYR A 103 10.51 -8.53 8.58
CA TYR A 103 9.38 -8.78 9.48
C TYR A 103 8.27 -9.64 8.88
N ALA A 104 8.13 -9.66 7.55
CA ALA A 104 7.05 -10.37 6.86
C ALA A 104 7.53 -10.99 5.55
N GLY A 105 6.84 -12.06 5.12
CA GLY A 105 7.05 -12.68 3.82
C GLY A 105 6.37 -11.91 2.68
N VAL A 106 6.78 -12.19 1.45
CA VAL A 106 6.24 -11.52 0.25
C VAL A 106 4.74 -11.77 0.12
N GLU A 107 4.30 -13.02 0.29
CA GLU A 107 2.91 -13.44 0.10
C GLU A 107 1.96 -12.75 1.09
N GLU A 108 2.41 -12.59 2.34
CA GLU A 108 1.66 -11.88 3.37
C GLU A 108 1.52 -10.39 3.02
N MET A 109 2.64 -9.74 2.70
CA MET A 109 2.66 -8.32 2.33
C MET A 109 1.81 -8.05 1.08
N GLU A 110 1.78 -8.96 0.11
CA GLU A 110 0.89 -8.85 -1.05
C GLU A 110 -0.59 -9.01 -0.70
N CYS A 111 -0.92 -9.90 0.24
CA CYS A 111 -2.28 -10.02 0.75
C CYS A 111 -2.72 -8.72 1.44
N ILE A 112 -1.86 -8.18 2.29
CA ILE A 112 -2.07 -6.91 2.99
C ILE A 112 -2.23 -5.75 2.01
N LEU A 113 -1.33 -5.61 1.03
CA LEU A 113 -1.44 -4.58 0.00
C LEU A 113 -2.77 -4.68 -0.76
N ARG A 114 -3.18 -5.89 -1.14
CA ARG A 114 -4.46 -6.11 -1.83
C ARG A 114 -5.66 -5.69 -0.97
N TRP A 115 -5.61 -5.91 0.33
CA TRP A 115 -6.64 -5.47 1.27
C TRP A 115 -6.61 -3.94 1.47
N LEU A 116 -5.43 -3.34 1.61
CA LEU A 116 -5.23 -1.90 1.79
C LEU A 116 -5.63 -1.08 0.57
N GLU A 117 -5.36 -1.60 -0.64
CA GLU A 117 -5.67 -0.93 -1.91
C GLU A 117 -7.12 -1.12 -2.36
N HIS A 118 -7.92 -1.85 -1.59
CA HIS A 118 -9.34 -1.96 -1.86
C HIS A 118 -10.01 -0.57 -1.76
N PRO A 119 -10.88 -0.17 -2.72
CA PRO A 119 -11.45 1.18 -2.74
C PRO A 119 -12.27 1.57 -1.50
N ALA A 120 -12.78 0.59 -0.76
CA ALA A 120 -13.51 0.82 0.48
C ALA A 120 -12.58 1.02 1.69
N THR A 121 -11.31 0.63 1.62
CA THR A 121 -10.37 0.75 2.74
C THR A 121 -10.05 2.22 3.02
N ARG A 122 -9.96 2.57 4.30
CA ARG A 122 -9.63 3.91 4.80
C ARG A 122 -8.48 3.79 5.79
N LEU A 123 -7.50 4.67 5.62
CA LEU A 123 -6.39 4.79 6.57
C LEU A 123 -6.85 5.62 7.77
N VAL A 124 -6.60 5.10 8.96
CA VAL A 124 -6.92 5.78 10.23
C VAL A 124 -5.67 6.45 10.79
N ASP A 125 -4.55 5.71 10.81
CA ASP A 125 -3.27 6.20 11.29
C ASP A 125 -2.13 5.57 10.47
N VAL A 126 -1.08 6.35 10.20
CA VAL A 126 0.13 5.88 9.53
C VAL A 126 1.31 6.50 10.23
N THR A 127 2.13 5.65 10.85
CA THR A 127 3.44 6.03 11.35
C THR A 127 4.46 5.84 10.23
N GLY A 128 5.23 6.88 9.92
CA GLY A 128 6.17 6.91 8.81
C GLY A 128 5.54 7.44 7.52
N THR A 129 6.11 7.08 6.38
CA THR A 129 5.66 7.56 5.07
C THR A 129 5.31 6.37 4.19
N TRP A 130 4.01 6.12 4.01
CA TRP A 130 3.55 5.19 2.98
C TRP A 130 3.33 5.93 1.67
N ALA A 131 4.41 6.05 0.89
CA ALA A 131 4.39 6.65 -0.42
C ALA A 131 5.20 5.81 -1.40
N LEU A 132 4.75 5.78 -2.66
CA LEU A 132 5.55 5.25 -3.74
C LEU A 132 6.28 6.41 -4.41
N PRO A 133 7.58 6.25 -4.74
CA PRO A 133 8.18 7.16 -5.69
C PRO A 133 7.33 7.10 -6.96
N LEU A 134 6.78 8.23 -7.39
CA LEU A 134 6.04 8.31 -8.64
C LEU A 134 6.90 7.62 -9.70
N PRO A 135 6.38 6.63 -10.45
CA PRO A 135 7.12 6.15 -11.59
C PRO A 135 7.28 7.36 -12.50
N GLY A 136 8.52 7.80 -12.74
CA GLY A 136 8.81 8.74 -13.81
C GLY A 136 8.40 8.06 -15.12
N PHE A 137 7.16 8.30 -15.54
CA PHE A 137 6.52 7.57 -16.63
C PHE A 137 5.97 8.57 -17.66
N PRO A 138 6.13 8.30 -18.97
CA PRO A 138 5.49 9.10 -20.02
C PRO A 138 3.96 8.98 -19.91
N ALA A 139 3.27 10.10 -20.17
CA ALA A 139 1.90 10.44 -19.80
C ALA A 139 0.74 9.54 -20.30
N SER A 140 0.98 8.34 -20.83
CA SER A 140 -0.06 7.55 -21.54
C SER A 140 -0.71 6.41 -20.77
N LEU A 141 -0.55 6.33 -19.44
CA LEU A 141 -1.24 5.33 -18.60
C LEU A 141 -2.20 5.85 -17.49
N PRO A 142 -2.53 7.14 -17.32
CA PRO A 142 -3.39 7.57 -16.22
C PRO A 142 -4.87 7.17 -16.39
N ARG A 143 -5.26 6.55 -17.51
CA ARG A 143 -6.66 6.15 -17.75
C ARG A 143 -7.16 4.94 -16.94
N LEU A 144 -6.28 4.28 -16.18
CA LEU A 144 -6.64 3.10 -15.37
C LEU A 144 -6.63 3.35 -13.86
N LEU A 145 -6.18 4.52 -13.38
CA LEU A 145 -6.06 4.83 -11.94
C LEU A 145 -6.92 6.02 -11.49
N SER A 146 -7.82 6.51 -12.34
CA SER A 146 -8.72 7.62 -12.00
C SER A 146 -9.98 7.11 -11.30
N SER A 147 -9.90 6.82 -10.00
CA SER A 147 -11.08 6.75 -9.13
C SER A 147 -10.87 7.24 -7.69
N ALA A 148 -9.68 7.68 -7.31
CA ALA A 148 -9.47 8.23 -5.97
C ALA A 148 -9.91 9.71 -5.92
N ARG A 149 -11.05 9.98 -5.27
CA ARG A 149 -11.40 11.32 -4.76
C ARG A 149 -10.60 11.57 -3.47
N PRO A 150 -10.04 12.78 -3.27
CA PRO A 150 -9.40 13.12 -2.01
C PRO A 150 -10.45 13.20 -0.88
N VAL A 151 -10.11 12.64 0.29
CA VAL A 151 -10.86 12.82 1.53
C VAL A 151 -10.26 14.03 2.25
N GLU A 152 -11.07 15.06 2.49
CA GLU A 152 -10.68 16.20 3.31
C GLU A 152 -10.45 15.75 4.76
N THR A 153 -9.22 15.91 5.23
CA THR A 153 -8.83 15.63 6.61
C THR A 153 -9.26 16.80 7.49
N ARG A 154 -10.30 16.65 8.31
CA ARG A 154 -10.49 17.53 9.48
C ARG A 154 -9.56 17.04 10.57
N LEU A 155 -8.51 17.80 10.83
CA LEU A 155 -7.69 17.70 12.02
C LEU A 155 -8.59 17.94 13.24
N VAL A 156 -8.74 16.92 14.09
CA VAL A 156 -9.23 17.14 15.46
C VAL A 156 -8.05 17.68 16.23
N GLU A 157 -8.01 18.99 16.43
CA GLU A 157 -7.11 19.63 17.37
C GLU A 157 -7.32 19.01 18.75
N LYS A 158 -6.29 18.35 19.28
CA LYS A 158 -6.22 18.00 20.69
C LYS A 158 -6.08 19.30 21.48
N THR A 159 -7.15 19.74 22.12
CA THR A 159 -7.04 20.67 23.25
C THR A 159 -6.32 19.94 24.37
N SER A 160 -5.01 20.17 24.44
CA SER A 160 -4.24 20.10 25.66
C SER A 160 -4.82 21.15 26.61
N ASP A 161 -5.62 20.73 27.60
CA ASP A 161 -5.83 21.53 28.80
C ASP A 161 -5.12 20.83 29.96
N ALA A 162 -4.04 21.48 30.37
CA ALA A 162 -3.36 21.27 31.63
C ALA A 162 -3.99 22.21 32.65
N ALA A 163 -4.56 21.64 33.72
CA ALA A 163 -4.72 22.26 35.03
C ALA A 163 -4.96 21.17 36.07
#